data_AF-A0A2G6J4E4-F1
#
_entry.id   AF-A0A2G6J4E4-F1
#
_cell.length_a   1.000
_cell.length_b   1.000
_cell.length_c   1.000
_cell.angle_alpha   90.00
_cell.angle_beta   90.00
_cell.angle_gamma   90.00
#
_symmetry.space_group_name_H-M   'P 1'
#
loop_
_entity.id
_entity.type
_entity.pdbx_description
1 polymer ?
#
loop_
_entity_poly.entity_id
_entity_poly.type
_entity_poly.pdbx_seq_one_letter_code
_entity_poly.pdbx_strand_id
1 'polypeptide(L)'
;MLFKGDPNCPENPLPRLVILYGPHLKNYVQAYTIDGMTRVQEMIDALPYGRERKQKQALILGFSWDGSIEKDGRVLMPKHIRDKLGLSKEAVFTGRGDHFEIWDKATYEAESDIAQWLNQLPDDYDPMEGLSPTGGA
;
A
#
# COMPACT_ATOMS: atom_id res chain seq x y z
N MET A 1 0.10 14.99 8.45
CA MET A 1 0.38 16.01 9.50
C MET A 1 1.69 16.80 9.30
N LEU A 2 2.48 16.61 8.22
CA LEU A 2 3.70 17.43 7.97
C LEU A 2 3.54 18.53 6.89
N PHE A 3 2.43 18.57 6.16
CA PHE A 3 2.25 19.52 5.04
C PHE A 3 1.36 20.73 5.36
N LYS A 4 0.90 20.88 6.60
CA LYS A 4 -0.08 21.91 6.95
C LYS A 4 0.53 23.32 7.17
N GLY A 5 1.76 23.56 6.69
CA GLY A 5 2.47 24.82 6.94
C GLY A 5 3.69 25.12 6.07
N ASP A 6 3.84 24.49 4.90
CA ASP A 6 4.95 24.81 3.97
C ASP A 6 4.52 25.87 2.94
N PRO A 7 5.09 27.10 2.96
CA PRO A 7 4.81 28.16 1.99
C PRO A 7 5.26 27.82 0.55
N ASN A 8 6.07 26.77 0.36
CA ASN A 8 6.63 26.37 -0.94
C ASN A 8 5.87 25.21 -1.62
N CYS A 9 4.63 24.91 -1.20
CA CYS A 9 3.83 23.89 -1.87
C CYS A 9 3.55 24.32 -3.33
N PRO A 10 4.03 23.58 -4.35
CA PRO A 10 3.82 23.96 -5.74
C PRO A 10 2.33 23.92 -6.11
N GLU A 11 1.86 24.84 -6.97
CA GLU A 11 0.46 24.94 -7.42
C GLU A 11 -0.11 23.64 -8.01
N ASN A 12 0.75 22.76 -8.52
CA ASN A 12 0.38 21.42 -8.98
C ASN A 12 1.34 20.40 -8.36
N PRO A 13 1.08 19.96 -7.11
CA PRO A 13 1.95 19.00 -6.46
C PRO A 13 1.83 17.66 -7.18
N LEU A 14 2.98 17.06 -7.47
CA LEU A 14 3.04 15.67 -7.92
C LEU A 14 2.19 14.79 -6.98
N PRO A 15 1.46 13.79 -7.50
CA PRO A 15 0.71 12.87 -6.66
C PRO A 15 1.64 12.27 -5.60
N ARG A 16 1.19 12.25 -4.35
CA ARG A 16 1.98 11.73 -3.23
C ARG A 16 1.38 10.45 -2.71
N LEU A 17 2.26 9.57 -2.26
CA LEU A 17 1.92 8.30 -1.67
C LEU A 17 2.81 8.05 -0.45
N VAL A 18 2.36 7.14 0.41
CA VAL A 18 3.13 6.68 1.55
C VAL A 18 3.36 5.19 1.39
N ILE A 19 4.63 4.78 1.29
CA ILE A 19 5.01 3.37 1.21
C ILE A 19 5.28 2.86 2.62
N LEU A 20 4.46 1.93 3.09
CA LEU A 20 4.66 1.15 4.29
C LEU A 20 5.50 -0.09 3.96
N TYR A 21 6.66 -0.21 4.59
CA TYR A 21 7.62 -1.31 4.38
C TYR A 21 7.98 -2.01 5.69
N GLY A 22 7.08 -1.99 6.67
CA GLY A 22 7.29 -2.60 7.98
C GLY A 22 7.69 -4.08 7.91
N PRO A 23 8.44 -4.59 8.90
CA PRO A 23 8.91 -5.98 8.91
C PRO A 23 7.78 -7.01 9.01
N HIS A 24 6.57 -6.58 9.41
CA HIS A 24 5.37 -7.41 9.43
C HIS A 24 4.85 -7.72 8.02
N LEU A 25 5.15 -6.86 7.03
CA LEU A 25 4.91 -7.12 5.62
C LEU A 25 6.12 -7.89 5.10
N LYS A 26 5.98 -9.20 4.87
CA LYS A 26 7.12 -10.06 4.57
C LYS A 26 7.71 -9.73 3.19
N ASN A 27 6.94 -10.02 2.16
CA ASN A 27 7.40 -10.08 0.77
C ASN A 27 6.77 -9.03 -0.15
N TYR A 28 6.04 -8.09 0.45
CA TYR A 28 5.42 -6.97 -0.22
C TYR A 28 5.53 -5.71 0.61
N VAL A 29 5.20 -4.59 0.00
CA VAL A 29 5.01 -3.31 0.66
C VAL A 29 3.64 -2.77 0.29
N GLN A 30 3.08 -1.94 1.15
CA GLN A 30 1.79 -1.30 0.90
C GLN A 30 2.02 0.15 0.55
N ALA A 31 1.39 0.63 -0.51
CA ALA A 31 1.41 2.03 -0.90
C ALA A 31 0.02 2.63 -0.72
N TYR A 32 -0.06 3.62 0.15
CA TYR A 32 -1.28 4.33 0.50
C TYR A 32 -1.33 5.68 -0.20
N THR A 33 -2.53 6.11 -0.54
CA THR A 33 -2.78 7.54 -0.78
C THR A 33 -2.60 8.33 0.52
N ILE A 34 -2.42 9.65 0.42
CA ILE A 34 -2.36 10.51 1.62
C ILE A 34 -3.62 10.37 2.47
N ASP A 35 -4.79 10.29 1.83
CA ASP A 35 -6.06 10.13 2.53
C ASP A 35 -6.16 8.74 3.19
N GLY A 36 -5.73 7.68 2.50
CA GLY A 36 -5.67 6.32 3.05
C GLY A 36 -4.79 6.25 4.29
N MET A 37 -3.56 6.78 4.20
CA MET A 37 -2.64 6.81 5.36
C MET A 37 -3.17 7.68 6.50
N THR A 38 -3.87 8.77 6.19
CA THR A 38 -4.49 9.63 7.22
C THR A 38 -5.55 8.86 7.99
N ARG A 39 -6.40 8.08 7.32
CA ARG A 39 -7.39 7.21 7.99
C ARG A 39 -6.71 6.16 8.88
N VAL A 40 -5.60 5.57 8.42
CA VAL A 40 -4.83 4.63 9.23
C VAL A 40 -4.27 5.30 10.49
N GLN A 41 -3.72 6.50 10.36
CA GLN A 41 -3.23 7.29 11.50
C GLN A 41 -4.36 7.59 12.50
N GLU A 42 -5.54 8.00 12.03
CA GLU A 42 -6.70 8.27 12.89
C GLU A 42 -7.15 7.02 13.65
N MET A 43 -7.16 5.86 13.01
CA MET A 43 -7.44 4.58 13.68
C MET A 43 -6.41 4.25 14.77
N ILE A 44 -5.12 4.54 14.55
CA ILE A 44 -4.08 4.36 15.56
C ILE A 44 -4.26 5.34 16.72
N ASP A 45 -4.63 6.58 16.43
CA ASP A 45 -4.78 7.61 17.45
C ASP A 45 -6.03 7.44 18.32
N ALA A 46 -7.07 6.80 17.78
CA ALA A 46 -8.25 6.38 18.52
C ALA A 46 -7.97 5.26 19.55
N LEU A 47 -6.82 4.56 19.44
CA LEU A 47 -6.46 3.54 20.43
C LEU A 47 -6.08 4.19 21.78
N PRO A 48 -6.44 3.56 22.90
CA PRO A 48 -5.96 3.95 24.21
C PRO A 48 -4.43 4.02 24.24
N TYR A 49 -3.88 4.98 24.99
CA TYR A 49 -2.45 5.02 25.25
C TYR A 49 -2.02 3.71 25.92
N GLY A 50 -1.09 2.99 25.30
CA GLY A 50 -0.69 1.68 25.76
C GLY A 50 0.32 1.01 24.86
N ARG A 51 0.65 -0.24 25.18
CA ARG A 51 1.61 -1.05 24.42
C ARG A 51 1.17 -1.24 22.97
N GLU A 52 -0.12 -1.54 22.75
CA GLU A 52 -0.66 -1.78 21.42
C GLU A 52 -0.53 -0.56 20.51
N ARG A 53 -0.98 0.62 20.97
CA ARG A 53 -0.83 1.87 20.20
C ARG A 53 0.62 2.14 19.83
N LYS A 54 1.55 1.98 20.78
CA LYS A 54 3.00 2.17 20.52
C LYS A 54 3.53 1.19 19.48
N GLN A 55 3.09 -0.08 19.52
CA GLN A 55 3.50 -1.09 18.53
C GLN A 55 2.98 -0.74 17.14
N LYS A 56 1.71 -0.35 17.00
CA LYS A 56 1.15 0.05 15.69
C LYS A 56 1.80 1.32 15.16
N GLN A 57 2.04 2.33 16.01
CA GLN A 57 2.80 3.52 15.63
C GLN A 57 4.19 3.16 15.13
N ALA A 58 4.92 2.31 15.85
CA ALA A 58 6.26 1.88 15.43
C ALA A 58 6.24 1.11 14.12
N LEU A 59 5.30 0.17 13.93
CA LEU A 59 5.24 -0.68 12.74
C LEU A 59 4.72 0.03 11.49
N ILE A 60 3.79 0.98 11.66
CA ILE A 60 3.13 1.66 10.53
C ILE A 60 3.85 2.98 10.23
N LEU A 61 3.98 3.86 11.23
CA LEU A 61 4.55 5.19 11.05
C LEU A 61 6.09 5.17 11.08
N GLY A 62 6.67 4.24 11.85
CA GLY A 62 8.12 4.09 11.92
C GLY A 62 8.75 3.44 10.68
N PHE A 63 7.95 2.73 9.89
CA PHE A 63 8.39 2.08 8.64
C PHE A 63 7.59 2.58 7.43
N SER A 64 7.30 3.89 7.40
CA SER A 64 6.69 4.57 6.26
C SER A 64 7.68 5.48 5.56
N TRP A 65 7.64 5.51 4.24
CA TRP A 65 8.40 6.42 3.39
C TRP A 65 7.45 7.26 2.56
N ASP A 66 7.62 8.58 2.61
CA ASP A 66 6.86 9.52 1.79
C ASP A 66 7.47 9.58 0.39
N GLY A 67 6.65 9.27 -0.61
CA GLY A 67 7.03 9.26 -2.02
C GLY A 67 6.21 10.20 -2.87
N SER A 68 6.78 10.63 -4.00
CA SER A 68 6.10 11.33 -5.08
C SER A 68 6.06 10.48 -6.34
N ILE A 69 4.99 10.63 -7.11
CA ILE A 69 4.85 10.10 -8.46
C ILE A 69 5.25 11.22 -9.42
N GLU A 70 6.28 10.99 -10.22
CA GLU A 70 6.71 11.92 -11.26
C GLU A 70 5.66 12.09 -12.36
N LYS A 71 5.80 13.12 -13.19
CA LYS A 71 4.82 13.45 -14.27
C LYS A 71 4.59 12.31 -15.27
N ASP A 72 5.57 11.43 -15.43
CA ASP A 72 5.52 10.26 -16.31
C ASP A 72 4.98 9.00 -15.62
N GLY A 73 4.52 9.12 -14.37
CA GLY A 73 3.97 8.03 -13.58
C GLY A 73 5.01 7.21 -12.81
N ARG A 74 6.28 7.60 -12.81
CA ARG A 74 7.36 6.85 -12.12
C ARG A 74 7.45 7.22 -10.63
N VAL A 75 7.83 6.24 -9.82
CA VAL A 75 8.12 6.42 -8.39
C VAL A 75 9.56 6.05 -8.12
N LEU A 76 10.33 6.97 -7.53
CA LEU A 76 11.70 6.70 -7.13
C LEU A 76 11.73 5.93 -5.80
N MET A 77 11.65 4.61 -5.88
CA MET A 77 11.70 3.77 -4.68
C MET A 77 13.12 3.71 -4.08
N PRO A 78 13.30 4.04 -2.79
CA PRO A 78 14.58 3.90 -2.10
C PRO A 78 15.16 2.48 -2.21
N LYS A 79 16.50 2.38 -2.27
CA LYS A 79 17.21 1.10 -2.43
C LYS A 79 16.79 0.07 -1.38
N HIS A 80 16.68 0.46 -0.11
CA HIS A 80 16.34 -0.46 0.98
C HIS A 80 14.93 -1.08 0.84
N ILE A 81 13.97 -0.35 0.24
CA ILE A 81 12.62 -0.86 -0.02
C ILE A 81 12.67 -1.85 -1.21
N ARG A 82 13.44 -1.53 -2.25
CA ARG A 82 13.67 -2.45 -3.38
C ARG A 82 14.36 -3.74 -2.92
N ASP A 83 15.38 -3.62 -2.07
CA ASP A 83 16.10 -4.75 -1.49
C ASP A 83 15.18 -5.63 -0.64
N LYS A 84 14.31 -5.01 0.18
CA LYS A 84 13.29 -5.73 0.97
C LYS A 84 12.37 -6.57 0.09
N LEU A 85 11.91 -6.01 -1.03
CA LEU A 85 11.04 -6.72 -1.97
C LEU A 85 11.76 -7.80 -2.77
N GLY A 86 13.10 -7.83 -2.74
CA GLY A 86 13.87 -8.62 -3.69
C GLY A 86 13.61 -8.20 -5.15
N LEU A 87 13.20 -6.95 -5.36
CA LEU A 87 12.67 -6.49 -6.65
C LEU A 87 13.77 -6.56 -7.72
N SER A 88 13.64 -7.55 -8.61
CA SER A 88 14.70 -7.91 -9.55
C SER A 88 14.51 -7.28 -10.93
N LYS A 89 13.28 -7.36 -11.47
CA LYS A 89 12.98 -6.93 -12.84
C LYS A 89 11.56 -6.39 -13.01
N GLU A 90 10.57 -7.18 -12.63
CA GLU A 90 9.15 -6.86 -12.81
C GLU A 90 8.45 -6.73 -11.46
N ALA A 91 7.68 -5.65 -11.30
CA ALA A 91 6.83 -5.45 -10.15
C ALA A 91 5.37 -5.78 -10.50
N VAL A 92 4.65 -6.35 -9.56
CA VAL A 92 3.20 -6.52 -9.63
C VAL A 92 2.55 -5.58 -8.63
N PHE A 93 1.48 -4.92 -9.07
CA PHE A 93 0.66 -4.04 -8.24
C PHE A 93 -0.72 -4.68 -8.05
N THR A 94 -1.15 -4.85 -6.80
CA THR A 94 -2.49 -5.38 -6.48
C THR A 94 -3.29 -4.36 -5.67
N GLY A 95 -4.45 -3.97 -6.18
CA GLY A 95 -5.34 -3.06 -5.49
C GLY A 95 -6.11 -3.75 -4.37
N ARG A 96 -6.20 -3.10 -3.20
CA ARG A 96 -6.98 -3.55 -2.04
C ARG A 96 -8.10 -2.58 -1.66
N GLY A 97 -8.37 -1.59 -2.50
CA GLY A 97 -9.39 -0.56 -2.30
C GLY A 97 -8.80 0.73 -1.72
N ASP A 98 -8.34 0.71 -0.48
CA ASP A 98 -7.77 1.89 0.22
C ASP A 98 -6.25 2.06 0.04
N HIS A 99 -5.58 1.00 -0.40
CA HIS A 99 -4.18 0.96 -0.75
C HIS A 99 -3.94 -0.04 -1.88
N PHE A 100 -2.71 -0.09 -2.36
CA PHE A 100 -2.24 -1.17 -3.22
C PHE A 100 -0.98 -1.79 -2.65
N GLU A 101 -0.76 -3.06 -2.94
CA GLU A 101 0.47 -3.76 -2.58
C GLU A 101 1.41 -3.77 -3.79
N ILE A 102 2.72 -3.75 -3.50
CA ILE A 102 3.78 -3.85 -4.49
C ILE A 102 4.59 -5.10 -4.17
N TRP A 103 4.78 -5.94 -5.19
CA TRP A 103 5.45 -7.23 -5.10
C TRP A 103 6.53 -7.34 -6.16
N ASP A 104 7.57 -8.14 -5.91
CA ASP A 104 8.30 -8.77 -7.02
C ASP A 104 7.39 -9.82 -7.67
N LYS A 105 7.39 -9.88 -9.01
CA LYS A 105 6.48 -10.75 -9.76
C LYS A 105 6.63 -12.23 -9.42
N ALA A 106 7.86 -12.75 -9.34
CA ALA A 106 8.08 -14.17 -9.07
C ALA A 106 7.58 -14.52 -7.65
N THR A 107 7.81 -13.62 -6.70
CA THR A 107 7.33 -13.77 -5.33
C THR A 107 5.79 -13.69 -5.25
N TYR A 108 5.16 -12.79 -6.02
CA TYR A 108 3.71 -12.71 -6.10
C TYR A 108 3.09 -14.02 -6.60
N GLU A 109 3.59 -14.56 -7.72
CA GLU A 109 3.09 -15.82 -8.30
C GLU A 109 3.28 -17.00 -7.35
N ALA A 110 4.37 -17.02 -6.59
CA ALA A 110 4.68 -18.11 -5.66
C ALA A 110 3.91 -18.03 -4.33
N GLU A 111 3.65 -16.84 -3.81
CA GLU A 111 3.20 -16.66 -2.42
C GLU A 111 1.90 -15.87 -2.23
N SER A 112 1.39 -15.18 -3.25
CA SER A 112 0.12 -14.47 -3.11
C SER A 112 -1.02 -15.46 -2.89
N ASP A 113 -1.74 -15.32 -1.77
CA ASP A 113 -2.93 -16.13 -1.48
C ASP A 113 -3.94 -16.09 -2.63
N ILE A 114 -4.14 -14.92 -3.27
CA ILE A 114 -5.04 -14.78 -4.41
C ILE A 114 -4.49 -15.52 -5.63
N ALA A 115 -3.19 -15.39 -5.93
CA ALA A 115 -2.60 -16.08 -7.08
C ALA A 115 -2.67 -17.62 -6.90
N GLN A 116 -2.36 -18.10 -5.69
CA GLN A 116 -2.44 -19.52 -5.35
C GLN A 116 -3.89 -20.03 -5.38
N TRP A 117 -4.85 -19.25 -4.92
CA TRP A 117 -6.26 -19.60 -4.93
C TRP A 117 -6.83 -19.61 -6.36
N LEU A 118 -6.52 -18.61 -7.18
CA LEU A 118 -6.96 -18.56 -8.58
C LEU A 118 -6.49 -19.79 -9.38
N ASN A 119 -5.26 -20.28 -9.13
CA ASN A 119 -4.74 -21.48 -9.77
C ASN A 119 -5.51 -22.78 -9.44
N GLN A 120 -6.41 -22.74 -8.44
CA GLN A 120 -7.25 -23.88 -8.04
C GLN A 120 -8.66 -23.79 -8.62
N LEU A 121 -9.01 -22.66 -9.25
CA LEU A 121 -10.34 -22.44 -9.80
C LEU A 121 -10.44 -22.96 -11.25
N PRO A 122 -11.65 -23.28 -11.71
CA PRO A 122 -11.93 -23.51 -13.12
C PRO A 122 -11.58 -22.30 -14.01
N ASP A 123 -11.24 -22.56 -15.27
CA ASP A 123 -10.90 -21.52 -16.26
C ASP A 123 -12.05 -20.53 -16.53
N ASP A 124 -13.29 -20.91 -16.25
CA ASP A 124 -14.50 -20.11 -16.46
C ASP A 124 -14.97 -19.33 -15.22
N TYR A 125 -14.15 -19.28 -14.16
CA TYR A 125 -14.47 -18.50 -12.97
C TYR A 125 -14.62 -16.99 -13.28
N ASP A 126 -15.80 -16.43 -12.99
CA ASP A 126 -16.07 -14.99 -13.09
C ASP A 126 -16.16 -14.34 -11.69
N PRO A 127 -15.19 -13.48 -11.30
CA PRO A 127 -15.24 -12.79 -10.01
C PRO A 127 -16.38 -11.77 -9.88
N MET A 128 -17.08 -11.46 -10.97
CA MET A 128 -18.24 -10.56 -10.96
C MET A 128 -19.55 -11.28 -10.66
N GLU A 129 -19.59 -12.60 -10.76
CA GLU A 129 -20.81 -13.37 -10.51
C GLU A 129 -21.26 -13.18 -9.04
N GLY A 130 -22.53 -12.78 -8.84
CA GLY A 130 -23.09 -12.53 -7.51
C GLY A 130 -22.79 -11.14 -6.92
N LEU A 131 -21.97 -10.30 -7.57
CA LEU A 131 -21.84 -8.89 -7.20
C LEU A 131 -23.08 -8.11 -7.67
N SER A 132 -24.08 -7.99 -6.79
CA SER A 132 -25.17 -7.03 -6.98
C SER A 132 -24.78 -5.69 -6.37
N PRO A 133 -24.86 -4.55 -7.08
CA PRO A 133 -24.75 -3.24 -6.43
C PRO A 133 -25.88 -3.13 -5.43
N THR A 134 -25.57 -3.12 -4.14
CA THR A 134 -26.56 -2.92 -3.10
C THR A 134 -27.23 -1.56 -3.36
N GLY A 135 -28.54 -1.60 -3.57
CA GLY A 135 -29.47 -0.53 -3.93
C GLY A 135 -28.98 0.91 -3.78
N GLY A 136 -29.06 1.65 -4.89
CA GLY A 136 -29.16 3.10 -4.83
C GLY A 136 -30.43 3.53 -4.10
N ALA A 137 -30.27 4.43 -3.13
CA ALA A 137 -31.27 5.34 -2.62
C ALA A 137 -30.55 6.60 -2.11
#